data_AF-A0A327X0N1-F1
#
_entry.id   AF-A0A327X0N1-F1
#
_cell.length_a   1.000
_cell.length_b   1.000
_cell.length_c   1.000
_cell.angle_alpha   90.00
_cell.angle_beta   90.00
_cell.angle_gamma   90.00
#
_symmetry.space_group_name_H-M   'P 1'
#
loop_
_entity.id
_entity.type
_entity.pdbx_description
1 polymer ?
#
loop_
_entity_poly.entity_id
_entity_poly.type
_entity_poly.pdbx_seq_one_letter_code
_entity_poly.pdbx_strand_id
1 'polypeptide(L)'
;MSGTLNSSTTVGMEGRQATAPMKESCEHQADCLKRIQAILDGGATDEEKEHFKQHIEICKPCIDMYHLEKCIKEALQGKVEKKCCPEKIAAAIRTEITK
;
A
#
# COMPACT_ATOMS: atom_id res chain seq x y z
N MET A 1 -14.11 11.94 -57.34
CA MET A 1 -12.78 12.58 -57.27
C MET A 1 -12.67 13.20 -55.89
N SER A 2 -11.62 12.81 -55.15
CA SER A 2 -11.07 13.48 -53.94
C SER A 2 -11.99 13.44 -52.71
N GLY A 3 -11.62 12.78 -51.60
CA GLY A 3 -10.40 13.01 -50.81
C GLY A 3 -10.62 14.29 -50.00
N THR A 4 -10.62 14.32 -48.67
CA THR A 4 -9.46 14.00 -47.82
C THR A 4 -9.89 13.82 -46.36
N LEU A 5 -9.19 12.92 -45.68
CA LEU A 5 -9.20 12.66 -44.24
C LEU A 5 -8.68 13.87 -43.43
N ASN A 6 -9.17 14.08 -42.21
CA ASN A 6 -8.34 14.71 -41.18
C ASN A 6 -8.37 13.91 -39.87
N SER A 7 -7.25 13.21 -39.64
CA SER A 7 -6.78 12.88 -38.30
C SER A 7 -6.77 14.14 -37.44
N SER A 8 -7.22 14.01 -36.20
CA SER A 8 -6.78 14.88 -35.12
C SER A 8 -6.49 14.02 -33.92
N THR A 9 -5.27 13.50 -33.95
CA THR A 9 -4.47 13.07 -32.81
C THR A 9 -4.45 14.17 -31.75
N THR A 10 -4.76 13.84 -30.50
CA THR A 10 -4.24 14.59 -29.35
C THR A 10 -3.53 13.62 -28.42
N VAL A 11 -2.21 13.76 -28.48
CA VAL A 11 -1.13 13.21 -27.67
C VAL A 11 -1.46 13.22 -26.18
N GLY A 12 -1.31 12.07 -25.51
CA GLY A 12 -1.20 11.98 -24.06
C GLY A 12 0.13 12.61 -23.62
N MET A 13 0.05 13.68 -22.83
CA MET A 13 1.20 14.34 -22.25
C MET A 13 1.50 13.75 -20.88
N GLU A 14 2.56 12.94 -20.82
CA GLU A 14 3.23 12.54 -19.59
C GLU A 14 4.00 13.74 -19.01
N GLY A 15 3.51 14.26 -17.87
CA GLY A 15 4.00 15.47 -17.23
C GLY A 15 4.87 15.20 -16.01
N ARG A 16 6.18 15.17 -16.26
CA ARG A 16 7.31 15.75 -15.49
C ARG A 16 7.08 16.09 -14.01
N GLN A 17 7.87 15.42 -13.17
CA GLN A 17 7.96 15.60 -11.72
C GLN A 17 8.49 16.99 -11.34
N ALA A 18 7.60 17.80 -10.77
CA ALA A 18 7.91 19.03 -10.05
C ALA A 18 8.02 18.70 -8.55
N THR A 19 8.91 19.40 -7.85
CA THR A 19 9.05 19.37 -6.39
C THR A 19 7.67 19.56 -5.74
N ALA A 20 7.18 18.51 -5.06
CA ALA A 20 5.74 18.31 -4.88
C ALA A 20 5.16 19.18 -3.74
N PRO A 21 4.15 20.03 -4.01
CA PRO A 21 3.24 20.48 -2.96
C PRO A 21 2.46 19.25 -2.44
N MET A 22 2.21 19.22 -1.13
CA MET A 22 1.45 18.15 -0.47
C MET A 22 0.11 17.93 -1.18
N LYS A 23 -0.13 16.73 -1.70
CA LYS A 23 -1.39 16.41 -2.39
C LYS A 23 -2.51 16.31 -1.36
N GLU A 24 -3.55 17.12 -1.52
CA GLU A 24 -4.75 17.06 -0.68
C GLU A 24 -5.77 16.01 -1.15
N SER A 25 -5.62 15.52 -2.39
CA SER A 25 -6.49 14.49 -2.99
C SER A 25 -5.65 13.38 -3.63
N CYS A 26 -6.08 12.12 -3.48
CA CYS A 26 -5.44 10.97 -4.11
C CYS A 26 -6.37 10.35 -5.15
N GLU A 27 -5.96 10.37 -6.43
CA GLU A 27 -6.71 9.78 -7.54
C GLU A 27 -6.72 8.24 -7.51
N HIS A 28 -5.73 7.64 -6.84
CA HIS A 28 -5.56 6.19 -6.73
C HIS A 28 -5.85 5.69 -5.31
N GLN A 29 -6.85 6.26 -4.64
CA GLN A 29 -7.15 5.95 -3.23
C GLN A 29 -7.36 4.44 -3.00
N ALA A 30 -8.04 3.75 -3.92
CA ALA A 30 -8.29 2.32 -3.82
C ALA A 30 -7.01 1.47 -3.88
N ASP A 31 -6.08 1.80 -4.77
CA ASP A 31 -4.81 1.07 -4.89
C ASP A 31 -3.85 1.42 -3.75
N CYS A 32 -3.88 2.67 -3.28
CA CYS A 32 -3.15 3.08 -2.09
C CYS A 32 -3.65 2.33 -0.86
N LEU A 33 -4.97 2.17 -0.70
CA LEU A 33 -5.56 1.41 0.40
C LEU A 33 -5.14 -0.06 0.37
N LYS A 34 -5.18 -0.72 -0.80
CA LYS A 34 -4.70 -2.11 -0.93
C LYS A 34 -3.25 -2.26 -0.52
N ARG A 35 -2.39 -1.32 -0.91
CA ARG A 35 -0.98 -1.31 -0.51
C ARG A 35 -0.80 -1.08 1.00
N ILE A 36 -1.54 -0.15 1.59
CA ILE A 36 -1.57 0.09 3.04
C ILE A 36 -1.89 -1.20 3.78
N GLN A 37 -2.93 -1.91 3.35
CA GLN A 37 -3.36 -3.17 3.95
C GLN A 37 -2.28 -4.25 3.82
N ALA A 38 -1.72 -4.44 2.62
CA ALA A 38 -0.62 -5.40 2.41
C ALA A 38 0.60 -5.11 3.30
N ILE A 39 0.95 -3.83 3.47
CA ILE A 39 2.04 -3.39 4.36
C ILE A 39 1.72 -3.70 5.81
N LEU A 40 0.53 -3.31 6.28
CA LEU A 40 0.12 -3.51 7.67
C LEU A 40 0.01 -5.01 7.98
N ASP A 41 -0.46 -5.84 7.06
CA ASP A 41 -0.60 -7.30 7.17
C ASP A 41 0.71 -8.08 7.07
N GLY A 42 1.82 -7.41 6.78
CA GLY A 42 3.13 -8.06 6.65
C GLY A 42 3.28 -8.84 5.35
N GLY A 43 2.43 -8.57 4.35
CA GLY A 43 2.51 -9.14 3.01
C GLY A 43 3.37 -8.33 2.05
N ALA A 44 3.85 -7.14 2.45
CA ALA A 44 4.70 -6.28 1.63
C ALA A 44 6.19 -6.50 1.90
N THR A 45 7.00 -6.42 0.85
CA THR A 45 8.47 -6.46 0.95
C THR A 45 9.02 -5.17 1.55
N ASP A 46 10.29 -5.18 1.95
CA ASP A 46 10.92 -4.01 2.56
C ASP A 46 11.09 -2.86 1.54
N GLU A 47 11.28 -3.18 0.27
CA GLU A 47 11.31 -2.20 -0.82
C GLU A 47 9.94 -1.52 -1.01
N GLU A 48 8.85 -2.29 -0.92
CA GLU A 48 7.49 -1.75 -1.04
C GLU A 48 7.14 -0.83 0.13
N LYS A 49 7.59 -1.16 1.35
CA LYS A 49 7.42 -0.30 2.53
C LYS A 49 8.14 1.02 2.38
N GLU A 50 9.40 1.00 1.93
CA GLU A 50 10.19 2.21 1.74
C GLU A 50 9.60 3.10 0.64
N HIS A 51 9.22 2.51 -0.50
CA HIS A 51 8.54 3.23 -1.57
C HIS A 51 7.21 3.85 -1.10
N PHE A 52 6.43 3.11 -0.30
CA PHE A 52 5.18 3.62 0.24
C PHE A 52 5.39 4.76 1.25
N LYS A 53 6.44 4.68 2.07
CA LYS A 53 6.80 5.72 3.04
C LYS A 53 7.11 7.06 2.36
N GLN A 54 7.84 7.02 1.26
CA GLN A 54 8.12 8.21 0.45
C GLN A 54 6.85 8.79 -0.20
N HIS A 55 5.88 7.95 -0.54
CA HIS A 55 4.60 8.38 -1.12
C HIS A 55 3.65 9.02 -0.09
N ILE A 56 3.56 8.49 1.13
CA ILE A 56 2.66 9.06 2.16
C ILE A 56 3.14 10.39 2.70
N GLU A 57 4.45 10.67 2.68
CA GLU A 57 5.00 11.97 3.10
C GLU A 57 4.55 13.13 2.19
N ILE A 58 4.20 12.83 0.94
CA ILE A 58 3.74 13.83 -0.05
C ILE A 58 2.22 13.80 -0.28
N CYS A 59 1.49 12.85 0.32
CA CYS A 59 0.07 12.64 0.09
C CYS A 59 -0.70 12.56 1.41
N LYS A 60 -1.31 13.69 1.80
CA LYS A 60 -2.08 13.84 3.04
C LYS A 60 -3.20 12.80 3.23
N PRO A 61 -4.07 12.53 2.23
CA PRO A 61 -5.12 11.52 2.43
C PRO A 61 -4.57 10.10 2.59
N CYS A 62 -3.40 9.78 2.02
CA CYS A 62 -2.80 8.46 2.17
C CYS A 62 -2.20 8.24 3.57
N ILE A 63 -1.56 9.26 4.16
CA ILE A 63 -1.05 9.16 5.54
C ILE A 63 -2.19 9.06 6.55
N ASP A 64 -3.28 9.81 6.37
CA ASP A 64 -4.46 9.73 7.23
C ASP A 64 -5.11 8.34 7.16
N MET A 65 -5.23 7.79 5.95
CA MET A 65 -5.77 6.45 5.73
C MET A 65 -4.87 5.35 6.29
N TYR A 66 -3.54 5.50 6.19
CA TYR A 66 -2.58 4.60 6.83
C TYR A 66 -2.75 4.57 8.35
N HIS A 67 -2.85 5.74 8.98
CA HIS A 67 -3.06 5.83 10.43
C HIS A 67 -4.40 5.21 10.84
N LEU A 68 -5.47 5.47 10.09
CA LEU A 68 -6.78 4.89 10.36
C LEU A 68 -6.73 3.36 10.32
N GLU A 69 -6.19 2.77 9.24
CA GLU A 69 -6.12 1.33 9.07
C GLU A 69 -5.23 0.69 10.16
N LYS A 70 -4.12 1.35 10.53
CA LYS A 70 -3.25 0.93 11.62
C LYS A 70 -4.00 0.90 12.95
N CYS A 71 -4.74 1.97 13.29
CA CYS A 71 -5.52 2.02 14.52
C CYS A 71 -6.62 0.94 14.56
N ILE A 72 -7.29 0.69 13.43
CA ILE A 72 -8.28 -0.39 13.31
C ILE A 72 -7.62 -1.74 13.58
N LYS A 73 -6.47 -2.01 12.94
CA LYS A 73 -5.72 -3.25 13.13
C LYS A 73 -5.30 -3.45 14.59
N GLU A 74 -4.77 -2.43 15.23
CA GLU A 74 -4.38 -2.46 16.65
C GLU A 74 -5.58 -2.72 17.57
N ALA A 75 -6.72 -2.07 17.30
CA ALA A 75 -7.95 -2.27 18.05
C ALA A 75 -8.50 -3.70 17.91
N LEU A 76 -8.40 -4.30 16.71
CA LEU A 76 -8.78 -5.69 16.47
C LEU A 76 -7.81 -6.65 17.18
N GLN A 77 -6.50 -6.43 17.06
CA GLN A 77 -5.49 -7.24 17.74
C GLN A 77 -5.64 -7.24 19.27
N GLY A 78 -6.12 -6.14 19.86
CA GLY A 78 -6.42 -6.06 21.29
C GLY A 78 -7.67 -6.83 21.72
N LYS A 79 -8.63 -7.05 20.80
CA LYS A 79 -9.91 -7.73 21.07
C LYS A 79 -9.91 -9.21 20.71
N VAL A 80 -8.96 -9.66 19.88
CA VAL A 80 -8.84 -11.08 19.52
C VAL A 80 -8.21 -11.85 20.67
N GLU A 81 -8.88 -12.91 21.12
CA GLU A 81 -8.34 -13.83 22.12
C GLU A 81 -7.07 -14.50 21.59
N LYS A 82 -5.94 -14.23 22.24
CA LYS A 82 -4.67 -14.86 21.91
C LYS A 82 -4.66 -16.29 22.44
N LYS A 83 -4.99 -17.25 21.58
CA LYS A 83 -4.87 -18.68 21.92
C LYS A 83 -3.41 -19.08 21.91
N CYS A 84 -3.00 -19.82 22.93
CA CYS A 84 -1.65 -20.38 22.97
C CYS A 84 -1.50 -21.38 21.81
N CYS A 85 -0.39 -21.27 21.07
CA CYS A 85 -0.06 -22.24 20.04
C CYS A 85 0.19 -23.61 20.72
N PRO A 86 -0.46 -24.70 20.28
CA PRO A 86 -0.22 -26.02 20.85
C PRO A 86 1.26 -26.39 20.81
N GLU A 87 1.76 -26.89 21.94
CA GLU A 87 3.21 -27.11 22.14
C GLU A 87 3.82 -28.08 21.12
N LYS A 88 3.05 -29.07 20.66
CA LYS A 88 3.45 -29.98 19.58
C LYS A 88 3.78 -29.26 18.28
N ILE A 89 2.97 -28.26 17.90
CA ILE A 89 3.16 -27.49 16.67
C ILE A 89 4.35 -26.55 16.84
N ALA A 90 4.44 -25.86 17.98
CA ALA A 90 5.56 -24.98 18.28
C ALA A 90 6.90 -25.75 18.32
N ALA A 91 6.93 -26.96 18.89
CA ALA A 91 8.11 -27.82 18.91
C ALA A 91 8.50 -28.28 17.50
N ALA A 92 7.55 -28.71 16.68
CA ALA A 92 7.81 -29.10 15.29
C ALA A 92 8.42 -27.95 14.47
N ILE A 93 7.87 -26.72 14.61
CA ILE A 93 8.41 -25.53 13.93
C ILE A 93 9.86 -25.25 14.39
N ARG A 94 10.15 -25.30 15.69
CA ARG A 94 11.50 -25.06 16.22
C ARG A 94 12.52 -26.07 15.70
N THR A 95 12.13 -27.35 15.56
CA THR A 95 13.00 -28.40 15.03
C THR A 95 13.39 -28.12 13.58
N GLU A 96 12.46 -27.67 12.74
CA GLU A 96 12.77 -27.36 11.33
C GLU A 96 13.66 -26.12 11.16
N ILE A 97 13.59 -25.14 12.07
CA ILE A 97 14.40 -23.91 11.99
C ILE A 97 15.82 -24.13 12.52
N THR A 98 16.03 -25.07 13.44
CA THR A 98 17.33 -25.31 14.11
C THR A 98 18.19 -26.37 13.40
N LYS A 99 17.69 -26.92 12.29
CA LYS A 99 18.37 -27.94 11.49
C LYS A 99 19.36 -27.31 10.51
#